data_AF-A0A973A454-F1
#
_entry.id   AF-A0A973A454-F1
#
_cell.length_a   1.000
_cell.length_b   1.000
_cell.length_c   1.000
_cell.angle_alpha   90.00
_cell.angle_beta   90.00
_cell.angle_gamma   90.00
#
_symmetry.space_group_name_H-M   'P 1'
#
loop_
_entity.id
_entity.type
_entity.pdbx_description
1 polymer ?
#
loop_
_entity_poly.entity_id
_entity_poly.type
_entity_poly.pdbx_seq_one_letter_code
_entity_poly.pdbx_strand_id
1 'polypeptide(L)'
;MAQVNTIMSELLSLFPRYEFEKLENRYHANHYTRYFSGWQQLIVLLFAQAGRKDSLRDIETSLSVHHSKWYHIGLQGVKRSTLSDAMSKRSYQIYEGLFYKLLEKCKSVTPKHSFRFKNELYSLDSTTIQLC
;
A
#
# COMPACT_ATOMS: atom_id res chain seq x y z
N MET A 1 18.39 -9.35 16.98
CA MET A 1 18.50 -8.56 15.73
C MET A 1 17.78 -7.24 15.96
N ALA A 2 18.42 -6.10 15.71
CA ALA A 2 17.83 -4.79 15.95
C ALA A 2 16.64 -4.56 15.01
N GLN A 3 15.49 -4.19 15.56
CA GLN A 3 14.31 -3.81 14.78
C GLN A 3 14.59 -2.46 14.13
N VAL A 4 14.81 -2.45 12.81
CA VAL A 4 14.98 -1.19 12.06
C VAL A 4 13.60 -0.62 11.81
N ASN A 5 13.24 0.44 12.54
CA ASN A 5 11.98 1.13 12.32
C ASN A 5 12.14 1.99 11.04
N THR A 6 11.46 1.58 9.97
CA THR A 6 11.48 2.30 8.70
C THR A 6 10.32 3.28 8.65
N ILE A 7 10.46 4.39 7.91
CA ILE A 7 9.32 5.31 7.62
C ILE A 7 8.13 4.53 7.04
N MET A 8 8.40 3.48 6.27
CA MET A 8 7.35 2.59 5.76
C MET A 8 6.62 1.82 6.88
N SER A 9 7.34 1.35 7.90
CA SER A 9 6.73 0.71 9.07
C SER A 9 5.78 1.66 9.82
N GLU A 10 6.21 2.90 10.02
CA GLU A 10 5.37 3.94 10.65
C GLU A 10 4.16 4.29 9.78
N LEU A 11 4.35 4.44 8.47
CA LEU A 11 3.27 4.68 7.52
C LEU A 11 2.24 3.53 7.57
N LEU A 12 2.70 2.27 7.55
CA LEU A 12 1.84 1.10 7.60
C LEU A 12 1.05 1.00 8.92
N SER A 13 1.58 1.53 10.03
CA SER A 13 0.87 1.56 11.31
C SER A 13 -0.41 2.42 11.29
N LEU A 14 -0.52 3.34 10.32
CA LEU A 14 -1.72 4.17 10.14
C LEU A 14 -2.89 3.36 9.55
N PHE A 15 -2.58 2.29 8.80
CA PHE A 15 -3.55 1.48 8.08
C PHE A 15 -4.23 0.45 9.01
N PRO A 16 -5.57 0.33 8.98
CA PRO A 16 -6.29 -0.61 9.83
C PRO A 16 -6.12 -2.04 9.33
N ARG A 17 -5.08 -2.74 9.82
CA ARG A 17 -4.73 -4.12 9.43
C ARG A 17 -5.92 -5.09 9.48
N TYR A 18 -6.66 -5.06 10.58
CA TYR A 18 -7.83 -5.95 10.79
C TYR A 18 -8.96 -5.69 9.78
N GLU A 19 -9.25 -4.42 9.48
CA GLU A 19 -10.27 -4.08 8.48
C GLU A 19 -9.81 -4.47 7.07
N PHE A 20 -8.51 -4.36 6.78
CA PHE A 20 -7.95 -4.84 5.52
C PHE A 20 -8.09 -6.35 5.37
N GLU A 21 -7.78 -7.14 6.40
CA GLU A 21 -7.93 -8.59 6.39
C GLU A 21 -9.40 -9.02 6.15
N LYS A 22 -10.37 -8.29 6.71
CA LYS A 22 -11.79 -8.51 6.39
C LYS A 22 -12.09 -8.28 4.90
N LEU A 23 -11.53 -7.23 4.31
CA LEU A 23 -11.69 -6.93 2.88
C LEU A 23 -11.01 -8.00 2.02
N GLU A 24 -9.81 -8.45 2.38
CA GLU A 24 -9.11 -9.54 1.70
C GLU A 24 -9.97 -10.82 1.69
N ASN A 25 -10.60 -11.15 2.82
CA ASN A 25 -11.47 -12.32 2.93
C ASN A 25 -12.76 -12.16 2.14
N ARG A 26 -13.40 -10.98 2.21
CA ARG A 26 -14.65 -10.67 1.48
C ARG A 26 -14.48 -10.80 -0.04
N TYR A 27 -13.36 -10.32 -0.58
CA TYR A 27 -13.09 -10.32 -2.01
C TYR A 27 -12.21 -11.50 -2.46
N HIS A 28 -11.98 -12.48 -1.58
CA HIS A 28 -11.12 -13.64 -1.84
C HIS A 28 -9.75 -13.26 -2.45
N ALA A 29 -9.17 -12.16 -1.98
CA ALA A 29 -7.95 -11.54 -2.51
C ALA A 29 -6.74 -12.47 -2.55
N ASN A 30 -6.70 -13.40 -1.60
CA ASN A 30 -5.61 -14.33 -1.37
C ASN A 30 -5.94 -15.75 -1.86
N HIS A 31 -7.01 -15.92 -2.64
CA HIS A 31 -7.35 -17.21 -3.23
C HIS A 31 -6.19 -17.75 -4.08
N TYR A 32 -5.79 -19.00 -3.85
CA TYR A 32 -4.61 -19.66 -4.42
C TYR A 32 -3.26 -18.91 -4.24
N THR A 33 -3.18 -17.93 -3.35
CA THR A 33 -1.95 -17.19 -3.08
C THR A 33 -1.12 -17.92 -2.02
N ARG A 34 0.15 -18.26 -2.35
CA ARG A 34 1.05 -18.94 -1.40
C ARG A 34 1.99 -18.02 -0.63
N TYR A 35 2.55 -17.00 -1.30
CA TYR A 35 3.68 -16.22 -0.74
C TYR A 35 3.56 -14.71 -0.86
N PHE A 36 2.62 -14.19 -1.64
CA PHE A 36 2.49 -12.76 -1.93
C PHE A 36 1.06 -12.28 -1.64
N SER A 37 0.71 -12.00 -0.39
CA SER A 37 -0.65 -11.60 0.03
C SER A 37 -1.08 -10.23 -0.54
N GLY A 38 -2.38 -9.92 -0.45
CA GLY A 38 -2.92 -8.59 -0.75
C GLY A 38 -2.27 -7.51 0.12
N TRP A 39 -1.91 -7.81 1.37
CA TRP A 39 -1.16 -6.90 2.21
C TRP A 39 0.25 -6.62 1.69
N GLN A 40 0.96 -7.66 1.28
CA GLN A 40 2.29 -7.48 0.68
C GLN A 40 2.19 -6.67 -0.62
N GLN A 41 1.11 -6.84 -1.39
CA GLN A 41 0.84 -5.99 -2.55
C GLN A 41 0.56 -4.53 -2.15
N LEU A 42 -0.20 -4.26 -1.10
CA LEU A 42 -0.40 -2.90 -0.58
C LEU A 42 0.94 -2.25 -0.25
N ILE A 43 1.82 -2.95 0.47
CA ILE A 43 3.16 -2.45 0.82
C ILE A 43 3.96 -2.09 -0.44
N VAL A 44 3.94 -2.98 -1.45
CA VAL A 44 4.64 -2.75 -2.72
C VAL A 44 4.08 -1.55 -3.47
N LEU A 45 2.75 -1.39 -3.52
CA LEU A 45 2.10 -0.27 -4.19
C LEU A 45 2.40 1.06 -3.48
N LEU A 46 2.34 1.09 -2.14
CA LEU A 46 2.72 2.28 -1.36
C LEU A 46 4.20 2.65 -1.58
N PHE A 47 5.09 1.65 -1.60
CA PHE A 47 6.50 1.87 -1.92
C PHE A 47 6.67 2.41 -3.34
N ALA A 48 6.00 1.84 -4.32
CA ALA A 48 6.07 2.27 -5.71
C ALA A 48 5.61 3.73 -5.87
N GLN A 49 4.51 4.09 -5.22
CA GLN A 49 3.98 5.46 -5.22
C GLN A 49 4.93 6.44 -4.53
N ALA A 50 5.36 6.14 -3.30
CA ALA A 50 6.27 7.01 -2.55
C ALA A 50 7.65 7.16 -3.22
N GLY A 51 8.12 6.08 -3.85
CA GLY A 51 9.39 6.03 -4.57
C GLY A 51 9.32 6.50 -6.02
N ARG A 52 8.15 6.94 -6.50
CA ARG A 52 7.87 7.32 -7.90
C ARG A 52 8.43 6.29 -8.90
N LYS A 53 8.03 5.04 -8.71
CA LYS A 53 8.48 3.90 -9.51
C LYS A 53 7.60 3.74 -10.75
N ASP A 54 8.22 3.89 -11.92
CA ASP A 54 7.50 3.96 -13.20
C ASP A 54 7.32 2.60 -13.90
N SER A 55 7.94 1.53 -13.37
CA SER A 55 7.81 0.19 -13.98
C SER A 55 7.90 -0.95 -12.97
N LEU A 56 7.25 -2.08 -13.30
CA LEU A 56 7.34 -3.31 -12.48
C LEU A 56 8.78 -3.81 -12.31
N ARG A 57 9.65 -3.56 -13.31
CA ARG A 57 11.08 -3.92 -13.24
C ARG A 57 11.83 -3.05 -12.24
N ASP A 58 11.55 -1.75 -12.21
CA ASP A 58 12.16 -0.83 -11.25
C ASP A 58 11.73 -1.18 -9.81
N ILE A 59 10.45 -1.52 -9.61
CA ILE A 59 9.93 -2.01 -8.32
C ILE A 59 10.68 -3.28 -7.89
N GLU A 60 10.71 -4.32 -8.74
CA GLU A 60 11.41 -5.58 -8.43
C GLU A 60 12.88 -5.36 -8.09
N THR A 61 13.58 -4.54 -8.89
CA THR A 61 15.01 -4.24 -8.70
C THR A 61 15.24 -3.52 -7.37
N SER A 62 14.42 -2.51 -7.08
CA SER A 62 14.53 -1.71 -5.86
C SER A 62 14.24 -2.53 -4.60
N LEU A 63 13.24 -3.42 -4.65
CA LEU A 63 12.94 -4.36 -3.57
C LEU A 63 14.09 -5.36 -3.35
N SER A 64 14.71 -5.84 -4.44
CA SER A 64 15.82 -6.80 -4.38
C SER A 64 17.08 -6.19 -3.74
N VAL A 65 17.42 -4.95 -4.09
CA VAL A 65 18.60 -4.25 -3.55
C VAL A 65 18.47 -3.98 -2.04
N HIS A 66 17.25 -3.71 -1.56
CA HIS A 66 16.99 -3.36 -0.16
C HIS A 66 16.34 -4.49 0.64
N HIS A 67 16.52 -5.75 0.25
CA HIS A 67 15.82 -6.91 0.83
C HIS A 67 15.83 -6.95 2.37
N SER A 68 16.95 -6.64 3.01
CA SER A 68 17.08 -6.64 4.47
C SER A 68 16.14 -5.65 5.17
N LYS A 69 15.84 -4.50 4.56
CA LYS A 69 14.92 -3.50 5.11
C LYS A 69 13.46 -3.94 4.99
N TRP A 70 13.13 -4.68 3.93
CA TRP A 70 11.78 -5.16 3.62
C TRP A 70 11.38 -6.38 4.45
N TYR A 71 12.36 -7.21 4.81
CA TYR A 71 12.15 -8.42 5.61
C TYR A 71 11.43 -8.12 6.94
N HIS A 72 11.82 -7.04 7.63
CA HIS A 72 11.24 -6.66 8.92
C HIS A 72 9.78 -6.20 8.87
N ILE A 73 9.29 -5.81 7.69
CA ILE A 73 7.88 -5.41 7.48
C ILE A 73 7.07 -6.51 6.79
N GLY A 74 7.59 -7.74 6.77
CA GLY A 74 6.89 -8.93 6.27
C GLY A 74 6.89 -9.09 4.76
N LEU A 75 7.74 -8.34 4.04
CA LEU A 75 7.88 -8.47 2.59
C LEU A 75 9.14 -9.28 2.26
N GLN A 76 8.95 -10.38 1.53
CA GLN A 76 10.05 -11.10 0.87
C GLN A 76 10.16 -10.61 -0.57
N GLY A 77 11.35 -10.71 -1.19
CA GLY A 77 11.57 -10.24 -2.56
C GLY A 77 10.47 -10.68 -3.53
N VAL A 78 9.93 -9.74 -4.31
CA VAL A 78 8.78 -9.97 -5.20
C VAL A 78 9.24 -10.05 -6.64
N LYS A 79 8.88 -11.14 -7.34
CA LYS A 79 9.17 -11.30 -8.76
C LYS A 79 8.23 -10.46 -9.61
N ARG A 80 8.73 -9.92 -10.73
CA ARG A 80 7.92 -9.10 -11.67
C ARG A 80 6.65 -9.81 -12.14
N SER A 81 6.72 -11.09 -12.48
CA SER A 81 5.56 -11.88 -12.91
C SER A 81 4.52 -12.00 -11.82
N THR A 82 4.94 -12.31 -10.58
CA THR A 82 4.06 -12.39 -9.41
C THR A 82 3.35 -11.06 -9.14
N LEU A 83 4.08 -9.94 -9.23
CA LEU A 83 3.49 -8.61 -9.05
C LEU A 83 2.47 -8.30 -10.15
N SER A 84 2.82 -8.58 -11.42
CA SER A 84 1.92 -8.39 -12.55
C SER A 84 0.63 -9.21 -12.40
N ASP A 85 0.74 -10.50 -12.09
CA ASP A 85 -0.40 -11.38 -11.91
C ASP A 85 -1.30 -10.92 -10.76
N ALA A 86 -0.71 -10.50 -9.64
CA ALA A 86 -1.44 -10.00 -8.50
C ALA A 86 -2.19 -8.69 -8.81
N MET A 87 -1.58 -7.78 -9.58
CA MET A 87 -2.22 -6.54 -10.02
C MET A 87 -3.38 -6.79 -10.98
N SER A 88 -3.29 -7.83 -11.83
CA SER A 88 -4.37 -8.18 -12.76
C SER A 88 -5.51 -8.97 -12.13
N LYS A 89 -5.23 -9.85 -11.16
CA LYS A 89 -6.22 -10.80 -10.64
C LYS A 89 -6.97 -10.32 -9.40
N ARG A 90 -6.39 -9.44 -8.59
CA ARG A 90 -7.04 -8.97 -7.36
C ARG A 90 -8.02 -7.86 -7.63
N SER A 91 -9.20 -7.99 -7.05
CA SER A 91 -10.22 -6.95 -7.15
C SER A 91 -9.72 -5.64 -6.55
N TYR A 92 -9.84 -4.55 -7.30
CA TYR A 92 -9.54 -3.21 -6.84
C TYR A 92 -10.39 -2.80 -5.63
N GLN A 93 -11.55 -3.44 -5.44
CA GLN A 93 -12.51 -3.16 -4.37
C GLN A 93 -11.92 -3.33 -2.96
N ILE A 94 -10.85 -4.12 -2.83
CA ILE A 94 -10.11 -4.25 -1.56
C ILE A 94 -9.48 -2.90 -1.18
N TYR A 95 -8.83 -2.24 -2.14
CA TYR A 95 -8.15 -0.97 -1.93
C TYR A 95 -9.15 0.19 -1.82
N GLU A 96 -10.24 0.13 -2.58
CA GLU A 96 -11.37 1.06 -2.43
C GLU A 96 -11.98 0.97 -1.02
N GLY A 97 -12.27 -0.24 -0.54
CA GLY A 97 -12.79 -0.46 0.81
C GLY A 97 -11.83 0.05 1.88
N LEU A 98 -10.53 -0.17 1.71
CA LEU A 98 -9.49 0.34 2.61
C LEU A 98 -9.49 1.87 2.65
N PHE A 99 -9.60 2.52 1.49
CA PHE A 99 -9.70 3.97 1.40
C PHE A 99 -10.89 4.50 2.20
N TYR A 100 -12.08 3.91 2.05
CA TYR A 100 -13.25 4.38 2.80
C TYR A 100 -13.11 4.15 4.32
N LYS A 101 -12.46 3.06 4.75
CA LYS A 101 -12.15 2.82 6.17
C LYS A 101 -11.18 3.85 6.74
N LEU A 102 -10.17 4.23 5.97
CA LEU A 102 -9.26 5.30 6.34
C LEU A 102 -9.98 6.65 6.38
N LEU A 103 -10.81 6.95 5.38
CA LEU A 103 -11.58 8.18 5.32
C LEU A 103 -12.49 8.33 6.53
N GLU A 104 -13.16 7.25 6.96
CA GLU A 104 -13.99 7.23 8.17
C GLU A 104 -13.16 7.54 9.43
N LYS A 105 -11.99 6.90 9.58
CA LYS A 105 -11.04 7.17 10.67
C LYS A 105 -10.52 8.61 10.65
N CYS A 106 -10.22 9.16 9.47
CA CYS A 106 -9.79 10.55 9.35
C CYS A 106 -10.93 11.51 9.74
N LYS A 107 -12.15 11.28 9.24
CA LYS A 107 -13.32 12.10 9.55
C LYS A 107 -13.62 12.17 11.05
N SER A 108 -13.36 11.11 11.82
CA SER A 108 -13.61 11.11 13.26
C SER A 108 -12.61 11.96 14.05
N VAL A 109 -11.40 12.17 13.54
CA VAL A 109 -10.36 13.01 14.16
C VAL A 109 -10.27 14.40 13.55
N THR A 110 -10.91 14.63 12.39
CA THR A 110 -10.89 15.92 11.70
C THR A 110 -11.58 16.99 12.56
N PRO A 111 -10.90 18.13 12.80
CA PRO A 111 -11.52 19.25 13.50
C PRO A 111 -12.72 19.80 12.74
N LYS A 112 -13.77 20.24 13.47
CA LYS A 112 -14.98 20.83 12.86
C LYS A 112 -14.78 22.26 12.33
N HIS A 113 -13.60 22.85 12.52
CA HIS A 113 -13.27 24.18 12.00
C HIS A 113 -12.59 24.06 10.63
N SER A 114 -12.63 25.14 9.84
CA SER A 114 -11.96 25.18 8.55
C SER A 114 -10.45 24.96 8.72
N PHE A 115 -9.91 24.01 7.96
CA PHE A 115 -8.48 23.72 7.95
C PHE A 115 -7.71 24.97 7.53
N ARG A 116 -6.90 25.52 8.45
CA ARG A 116 -6.02 26.66 8.20
C ARG A 116 -4.58 26.19 8.27
N PHE A 117 -3.97 25.98 7.11
CA PHE A 117 -2.56 25.65 6.97
C PHE A 117 -1.82 26.90 6.49
N LYS A 118 -0.81 27.31 7.25
CA LYS A 118 -0.03 28.53 6.95
C LYS A 118 1.08 28.31 5.93
N ASN A 119 1.42 27.06 5.63
CA ASN A 119 2.46 26.72 4.66
C ASN A 119 1.81 26.42 3.30
N GLU A 120 2.62 26.42 2.24
CA GLU A 120 2.17 25.96 0.93
C GLU A 120 1.67 24.50 1.02
N LEU A 121 0.44 24.29 0.58
CA LEU A 121 -0.18 22.97 0.56
C LEU A 121 0.30 22.25 -0.71
N TYR A 122 1.21 21.28 -0.54
CA TYR A 122 1.60 20.37 -1.60
C TYR A 122 0.65 19.17 -1.61
N SER A 123 -0.34 19.19 -2.51
CA SER A 123 -1.19 18.03 -2.77
C SER A 123 -0.43 17.02 -3.64
N LEU A 124 -0.35 15.77 -3.19
CA LEU A 124 0.01 14.65 -4.06
C LEU A 124 -1.15 14.42 -5.02
N ASP A 125 -1.05 15.01 -6.20
CA ASP A 125 -2.04 14.81 -7.27
C ASP A 125 -1.95 13.36 -7.75
N SER A 126 -3.04 12.61 -7.60
CA SER A 126 -3.15 11.30 -8.25
C SER A 126 -3.47 11.57 -9.70
N THR A 127 -2.56 11.27 -10.62
CA THR A 127 -2.90 11.21 -12.04
C THR A 127 -4.05 10.21 -12.20
N THR A 128 -5.26 10.71 -12.49
CA THR A 128 -6.40 9.87 -12.84
C THR A 128 -6.10 9.21 -14.19
N ILE A 129 -5.75 7.93 -14.16
CA ILE A 129 -5.67 7.13 -15.38
C ILE A 129 -7.12 6.92 -15.83
N GLN A 130 -7.51 7.56 -16.94
CA GLN A 130 -8.77 7.24 -17.60
C GLN A 130 -8.69 5.79 -18.09
N LEU A 131 -9.52 4.93 -17.50
CA LEU A 131 -9.76 3.59 -18.02
C LEU A 131 -10.86 3.71 -19.07
N CYS A 132 -10.52 3.34 -20.31
CA CYS A 132 -11.43 3.29 -21.45
C CYS A 132 -12.60 2.33 -21.22
#